data_AF-A0A382CBU7-F1
#
_entry.id   AF-A0A382CBU7-F1
#
_cell.length_a   1.000
_cell.length_b   1.000
_cell.length_c   1.000
_cell.angle_alpha   90.00
_cell.angle_beta   90.00
_cell.angle_gamma   90.00
#
_symmetry.space_group_name_H-M   'P 1'
#
loop_
_entity.id
_entity.type
_entity.pdbx_description
1 polymer ?
#
loop_
_entity_poly.entity_id
_entity_poly.type
_entity_poly.pdbx_seq_one_letter_code
_entity_poly.pdbx_strand_id
1 'polypeptide(L)'
;MAAQKEPVLDIIVVGAGFAGLYLLYRLRTLGFQTLVIEAADGVGGTWYWNRYPGARCDVESMAYSYSFSESLEQDWVWTERYAAQPEILAYANHVTDRFGLRKDIRFNTSVVRAVFSETDGLWTLASDEGL
;
A
#
# COMPACT_ATOMS: atom_id res chain seq x y z
N MET A 1 -10.09 -10.87 28.88
CA MET A 1 -10.87 -10.98 27.62
C MET A 1 -10.13 -11.97 26.74
N ALA A 2 -10.79 -13.01 26.21
CA ALA A 2 -10.12 -13.95 25.32
C ALA A 2 -9.76 -13.21 24.03
N ALA A 3 -8.48 -13.23 23.64
CA ALA A 3 -8.04 -12.67 22.36
C ALA A 3 -8.81 -13.38 21.25
N GLN A 4 -9.59 -12.63 20.48
CA GLN A 4 -10.30 -13.16 19.33
C GLN A 4 -9.22 -13.53 18.29
N LYS A 5 -9.14 -14.81 17.94
CA LYS A 5 -8.14 -15.30 17.00
C LYS A 5 -8.43 -14.67 15.64
N GLU A 6 -7.56 -13.77 15.18
CA GLU A 6 -7.68 -13.20 13.84
C GLU A 6 -7.65 -14.33 12.78
N PRO A 7 -8.40 -14.18 11.67
CA PRO A 7 -8.44 -15.19 10.62
C PRO A 7 -7.05 -15.36 9.99
N VAL A 8 -6.70 -16.60 9.63
CA VAL A 8 -5.51 -16.88 8.83
C VAL A 8 -5.77 -16.37 7.41
N LEU A 9 -4.88 -15.52 6.90
CA LEU A 9 -4.90 -14.98 5.56
C LEU A 9 -3.88 -15.72 4.68
N ASP A 10 -4.07 -15.70 3.37
CA ASP A 10 -3.08 -16.23 2.43
C ASP A 10 -1.81 -15.40 2.48
N ILE A 11 -1.94 -14.06 2.50
CA ILE A 11 -0.83 -13.12 2.40
C ILE A 11 -1.09 -11.88 3.26
N ILE A 12 -0.08 -11.44 4.01
CA ILE A 12 -0.06 -10.12 4.66
C ILE A 12 1.05 -9.28 4.03
N VAL A 13 0.72 -8.05 3.65
CA VAL A 13 1.64 -7.07 3.07
C VAL A 13 1.90 -5.98 4.09
N VAL A 14 3.16 -5.57 4.26
CA VAL A 14 3.53 -4.48 5.17
C VAL A 14 3.89 -3.24 4.36
N GLY A 15 3.12 -2.18 4.53
CA GLY A 15 3.25 -0.88 3.86
C GLY A 15 2.29 -0.70 2.67
N ALA A 16 1.63 0.46 2.63
CA ALA A 16 0.73 0.92 1.57
C ALA A 16 1.36 2.04 0.72
N GLY A 17 2.67 1.91 0.45
CA GLY A 17 3.35 2.63 -0.63
C GLY A 17 3.08 2.00 -2.00
N PHE A 18 3.77 2.47 -3.04
CA PHE A 18 3.55 1.97 -4.40
C PHE A 18 3.69 0.44 -4.53
N ALA A 19 4.75 -0.13 -3.95
CA ALA A 19 4.94 -1.58 -3.97
C ALA A 19 3.76 -2.34 -3.34
N GLY A 20 3.29 -1.90 -2.17
CA GLY A 20 2.20 -2.56 -1.44
C GLY A 20 0.85 -2.41 -2.13
N LEU A 21 0.54 -1.23 -2.67
CA LEU A 21 -0.71 -0.99 -3.41
C LEU A 21 -0.79 -1.86 -4.67
N TYR A 22 0.29 -1.93 -5.44
CA TYR A 22 0.33 -2.77 -6.63
C TYR A 22 0.26 -4.26 -6.28
N LEU A 23 0.98 -4.70 -5.25
CA LEU A 23 0.94 -6.08 -4.80
C LEU A 23 -0.47 -6.46 -4.33
N LEU A 24 -1.13 -5.63 -3.52
CA LEU A 24 -2.52 -5.84 -3.10
C LEU A 24 -3.46 -5.97 -4.30
N TYR A 25 -3.36 -5.05 -5.27
CA TYR A 25 -4.14 -5.12 -6.51
C TYR A 25 -3.92 -6.47 -7.22
N ARG A 26 -2.67 -6.87 -7.43
CA ARG A 26 -2.33 -8.13 -8.13
C ARG A 26 -2.84 -9.35 -7.37
N LEU A 27 -2.62 -9.42 -6.07
CA LEU A 27 -3.05 -10.57 -5.26
C LEU A 27 -4.58 -10.71 -5.24
N ARG A 28 -5.32 -9.60 -5.17
CA ARG A 28 -6.77 -9.61 -5.32
C ARG A 28 -7.22 -10.11 -6.68
N THR A 29 -6.57 -9.70 -7.77
CA THR A 29 -6.90 -10.21 -9.11
C THR A 29 -6.63 -11.71 -9.27
N LEU A 30 -5.74 -12.28 -8.45
CA LEU A 30 -5.44 -13.70 -8.41
C LEU A 30 -6.32 -14.48 -7.41
N GLY A 31 -7.20 -13.80 -6.66
CA GLY A 31 -8.13 -14.43 -5.74
C GLY A 31 -7.61 -14.71 -4.33
N PHE A 32 -6.43 -14.18 -3.97
CA PHE A 32 -5.87 -14.37 -2.62
C PHE A 32 -6.55 -13.47 -1.57
N GLN A 33 -6.77 -14.03 -0.38
CA GLN A 33 -7.17 -13.26 0.80
C GLN A 33 -5.96 -12.50 1.34
N THR A 34 -5.95 -11.18 1.13
CA THR A 34 -4.80 -10.33 1.43
C THR A 34 -5.21 -9.15 2.32
N LEU A 35 -4.37 -8.84 3.30
CA LEU A 35 -4.46 -7.61 4.10
C LEU A 35 -3.15 -6.84 3.99
N VAL A 36 -3.23 -5.52 3.80
CA VAL A 36 -2.09 -4.61 3.95
C VAL A 36 -2.13 -3.99 5.34
N ILE A 37 -1.00 -3.95 6.04
CA ILE A 37 -0.83 -3.21 7.29
C ILE A 37 0.04 -1.97 7.02
N GLU A 38 -0.46 -0.78 7.36
CA GLU A 38 0.21 0.50 7.14
C GLU A 38 0.22 1.33 8.43
N ALA A 39 1.38 1.88 8.76
CA ALA A 39 1.58 2.69 9.96
C ALA A 39 0.96 4.08 9.82
N ALA A 40 0.95 4.66 8.61
CA ALA A 40 0.30 5.92 8.30
C ALA A 40 -1.24 5.83 8.38
N ASP A 41 -1.90 6.99 8.45
CA ASP A 41 -3.35 7.11 8.30
C ASP A 41 -3.81 7.13 6.82
N GLY A 42 -2.87 7.00 5.88
CA GLY A 42 -3.11 7.10 4.45
C GLY A 42 -2.08 6.37 3.61
N VAL A 43 -2.35 6.29 2.31
CA VAL A 43 -1.51 5.61 1.33
C VAL A 43 -0.42 6.53 0.78
N GLY A 44 0.60 5.95 0.16
CA GLY A 44 1.63 6.68 -0.59
C GLY A 44 3.06 6.40 -0.12
N GLY A 45 3.24 5.78 1.04
CA GLY A 45 4.55 5.44 1.59
C GLY A 45 5.43 6.68 1.75
N THR A 46 6.60 6.71 1.12
CA THR A 46 7.50 7.88 1.14
C THR A 46 6.77 9.18 0.75
N TRP A 47 5.86 9.11 -0.24
CA TRP A 47 5.11 10.27 -0.71
C TRP A 47 4.00 10.69 0.25
N TYR A 48 3.62 9.86 1.22
CA TYR A 48 2.76 10.25 2.31
C TYR A 48 3.55 11.00 3.39
N TRP A 49 4.71 10.47 3.79
CA TRP A 49 5.50 10.98 4.92
C TRP A 49 6.32 12.23 4.59
N ASN A 50 6.94 12.29 3.42
CA ASN A 50 7.89 13.34 3.06
C ASN A 50 7.21 14.56 2.42
N ARG A 51 6.56 15.40 3.24
CA ARG A 51 5.85 16.61 2.80
C ARG A 51 6.63 17.92 2.97
N TYR A 52 7.95 17.86 2.95
CA TYR A 52 8.78 19.06 3.07
C TYR A 52 8.69 19.90 1.77
N PRO A 53 8.80 21.24 1.85
CA PRO A 53 8.71 22.10 0.68
C PRO A 53 9.73 21.74 -0.40
N GLY A 54 9.25 21.56 -1.65
CA GLY A 54 10.09 21.27 -2.80
C GLY A 54 10.37 19.78 -3.07
N ALA A 55 9.88 18.86 -2.23
CA ALA A 55 9.96 17.42 -2.47
C ALA A 55 9.38 17.04 -3.84
N ARG A 56 10.14 16.27 -4.63
CA ARG A 56 9.82 15.90 -6.02
C ARG A 56 10.50 14.60 -6.43
N CYS A 57 9.97 13.95 -7.46
CA CYS A 57 10.66 12.84 -8.12
C CYS A 57 11.75 13.36 -9.08
N ASP A 58 12.79 12.57 -9.27
CA ASP A 58 13.90 12.80 -10.21
C ASP A 58 13.73 12.05 -11.54
N VAL A 59 12.71 11.20 -11.64
CA VAL A 59 12.28 10.52 -12.86
C VAL A 59 11.08 11.26 -13.46
N GLU A 60 10.98 11.27 -14.80
CA GLU A 60 9.85 11.92 -15.47
C GLU A 60 8.51 11.30 -15.04
N SER A 61 7.49 12.13 -14.83
CA SER A 61 6.21 11.72 -14.25
C SER A 61 5.54 10.57 -15.01
N MET A 62 5.63 10.57 -16.34
CA MET A 62 5.11 9.49 -17.21
C MET A 62 5.85 8.16 -17.03
N ALA A 63 7.13 8.20 -16.62
CA ALA A 63 7.93 7.01 -16.35
C ALA A 63 7.82 6.58 -14.88
N TYR A 64 7.56 7.51 -13.96
CA TYR A 64 7.33 7.25 -12.54
C TYR A 64 5.84 7.06 -12.22
N SER A 65 5.17 6.22 -13.00
CA SER A 65 3.75 5.87 -12.82
C SER A 65 3.53 4.38 -13.07
N TYR A 66 2.36 3.87 -12.68
CA TYR A 66 2.04 2.47 -12.98
C TYR A 66 1.71 2.26 -14.45
N SER A 67 2.13 1.10 -14.96
CA SER A 67 1.85 0.66 -16.34
C SER A 67 0.99 -0.60 -16.44
N PHE A 68 0.36 -1.03 -15.34
CA PHE A 68 -0.42 -2.27 -15.31
C PHE A 68 -1.84 -2.11 -15.85
N SER A 69 -2.30 -0.88 -16.08
CA SER A 69 -3.66 -0.57 -16.48
C SER A 69 -3.68 0.57 -17.47
N GLU A 70 -3.95 0.25 -18.73
CA GLU A 70 -4.10 1.24 -19.80
C GLU A 70 -5.16 2.29 -19.45
N SER A 71 -6.28 1.89 -18.84
CA SER A 71 -7.32 2.83 -18.44
C SER A 71 -6.87 3.80 -17.34
N LEU A 72 -5.95 3.41 -16.46
CA LEU A 72 -5.37 4.29 -15.45
C LEU A 72 -4.41 5.29 -16.13
N GLU A 73 -3.58 4.81 -17.05
CA GLU A 73 -2.65 5.64 -17.80
C GLU A 73 -3.36 6.73 -18.62
N GLN A 74 -4.51 6.40 -19.22
CA GLN A 74 -5.28 7.36 -20.03
C GLN A 74 -6.09 8.37 -19.20
N ASP A 75 -6.40 8.04 -17.95
CA ASP A 75 -7.25 8.88 -17.09
C ASP A 75 -6.45 9.91 -16.29
N TRP A 76 -5.24 9.57 -15.87
CA TRP A 76 -4.41 10.47 -15.08
C TRP A 76 -3.59 11.43 -15.96
N VAL A 77 -3.69 12.73 -15.69
CA VAL A 77 -2.93 13.75 -16.41
C VAL A 77 -1.90 14.37 -15.49
N TRP A 78 -0.62 14.09 -15.75
CA TRP A 78 0.50 14.74 -15.06
C TRP A 78 0.64 16.20 -15.50
N THR A 79 0.79 17.10 -14.54
CA THR A 79 0.85 18.55 -14.75
C THR A 79 2.27 19.06 -14.97
N GLU A 80 3.29 18.32 -14.49
CA GLU A 80 4.70 18.69 -14.58
C GLU A 80 5.56 17.54 -15.13
N ARG A 81 6.73 17.87 -15.71
CA ARG A 81 7.71 16.87 -16.18
C ARG A 81 8.25 16.01 -15.05
N TYR A 82 8.45 16.61 -13.87
CA TYR A 82 8.92 15.95 -12.66
C TYR A 82 7.95 16.27 -11.53
N ALA A 83 6.98 15.38 -11.30
CA ALA A 83 5.90 15.60 -10.36
C ALA A 83 6.42 15.91 -8.94
N ALA A 84 5.82 16.94 -8.34
CA ALA A 84 6.02 17.23 -6.93
C ALA A 84 5.33 16.19 -6.05
N GLN A 85 5.77 16.06 -4.79
CA GLN A 85 5.19 15.12 -3.84
C GLN A 85 3.65 15.21 -3.73
N PRO A 86 3.00 16.40 -3.68
CA PRO A 86 1.54 16.47 -3.58
C PRO A 86 0.82 15.79 -4.75
N GLU A 87 1.36 15.90 -5.97
CA GLU A 87 0.78 15.29 -7.16
C GLU A 87 0.96 13.76 -7.16
N ILE A 88 2.14 13.28 -6.76
CA ILE A 88 2.39 11.83 -6.63
C ILE A 88 1.52 11.20 -5.54
N LEU A 89 1.32 11.91 -4.42
CA LEU A 89 0.41 11.48 -3.37
C LEU A 89 -1.05 11.47 -3.86
N ALA A 90 -1.46 12.48 -4.63
CA ALA A 90 -2.78 12.50 -5.24
C ALA A 90 -2.98 11.32 -6.21
N TYR A 91 -1.97 10.99 -7.02
CA TYR A 91 -1.98 9.80 -7.89
C TYR A 91 -2.13 8.50 -7.10
N ALA A 92 -1.37 8.33 -6.01
CA ALA A 92 -1.47 7.13 -5.17
C ALA A 92 -2.87 6.98 -4.55
N ASN A 93 -3.50 8.08 -4.13
CA ASN A 93 -4.89 8.07 -3.64
C ASN A 93 -5.87 7.73 -4.77
N HIS A 94 -5.73 8.35 -5.94
CA HIS A 94 -6.55 8.05 -7.12
C HIS A 94 -6.52 6.55 -7.47
N VAL A 95 -5.32 5.94 -7.54
CA VAL A 95 -5.17 4.49 -7.78
C VAL A 95 -5.90 3.67 -6.72
N THR A 96 -5.69 4.03 -5.44
CA THR A 96 -6.29 3.30 -4.32
C THR A 96 -7.81 3.33 -4.36
N ASP A 97 -8.39 4.48 -4.70
CA ASP A 97 -9.84 4.69 -4.79
C ASP A 97 -10.42 3.99 -6.03
N ARG A 98 -9.79 4.16 -7.19
CA ARG A 98 -10.21 3.56 -8.46
C ARG A 98 -10.35 2.04 -8.39
N PHE A 99 -9.40 1.38 -7.73
CA PHE A 99 -9.40 -0.09 -7.60
C PHE A 99 -10.03 -0.57 -6.27
N GLY A 100 -10.59 0.35 -5.46
CA GLY A 100 -11.26 0.04 -4.21
C GLY A 100 -10.36 -0.73 -3.24
N LEU A 101 -9.10 -0.31 -3.10
CA LEU A 101 -8.07 -1.02 -2.32
C LEU A 101 -8.17 -0.73 -0.82
N ARG A 102 -8.69 0.44 -0.41
CA ARG A 102 -8.69 0.89 0.99
C ARG A 102 -9.30 -0.11 1.98
N LYS A 103 -10.33 -0.84 1.56
CA LYS A 103 -11.04 -1.80 2.41
C LYS A 103 -10.17 -2.98 2.89
N ASP A 104 -9.07 -3.23 2.18
CA ASP A 104 -8.11 -4.31 2.48
C ASP A 104 -6.79 -3.74 3.04
N ILE A 105 -6.82 -2.50 3.55
CA ILE A 105 -5.69 -1.83 4.20
C ILE A 105 -6.09 -1.46 5.62
N ARG A 106 -5.31 -1.92 6.60
CA ARG A 106 -5.40 -1.51 8.00
C ARG A 106 -4.38 -0.41 8.25
N PHE A 107 -4.87 0.82 8.36
CA PHE A 107 -4.08 2.02 8.64
C PHE A 107 -3.84 2.20 10.14
N ASN A 108 -2.94 3.11 10.50
CA ASN A 108 -2.57 3.40 11.89
C ASN A 108 -2.16 2.13 12.65
N THR A 109 -1.41 1.24 11.99
CA THR A 109 -0.99 -0.02 12.59
C THR A 109 0.42 -0.35 12.13
N SER A 110 1.34 -0.52 13.08
CA SER A 110 2.73 -0.88 12.79
C SER A 110 2.96 -2.34 13.13
N VAL A 111 3.53 -3.11 12.20
CA VAL A 111 4.02 -4.45 12.50
C VAL A 111 5.30 -4.33 13.33
N VAL A 112 5.27 -4.86 14.56
CA VAL A 112 6.41 -4.81 15.49
C VAL A 112 7.17 -6.13 15.57
N ARG A 113 6.55 -7.24 15.13
CA ARG A 113 7.17 -8.56 15.14
C ARG A 113 6.58 -9.46 14.04
N ALA A 114 7.41 -10.32 13.47
CA ALA A 114 7.00 -11.42 12.61
C ALA A 114 7.77 -12.68 13.01
N VAL A 115 7.06 -13.78 13.24
CA VAL A 115 7.66 -15.08 13.63
C VAL A 115 7.13 -16.16 12.71
N PHE A 116 8.04 -16.91 12.11
CA PHE A 116 7.69 -18.06 11.29
C PHE A 116 7.54 -19.31 12.17
N SER A 117 6.46 -20.05 11.96
CA SER A 117 6.24 -21.39 12.52
C SER A 117 6.63 -22.42 11.49
N GLU A 118 7.72 -23.16 11.72
CA GLU A 118 8.12 -24.26 10.84
C GLU A 118 7.11 -25.41 10.85
N THR A 119 6.40 -25.61 11.97
CA THR A 119 5.39 -26.67 12.11
C THR A 119 4.14 -26.38 11.30
N ASP A 120 3.70 -25.13 11.27
CA ASP A 120 2.46 -24.74 10.59
C ASP A 120 2.71 -24.21 9.17
N GLY A 121 3.96 -23.86 8.84
CA GLY A 121 4.31 -23.20 7.59
C GLY A 121 3.75 -21.76 7.49
N LEU A 122 3.49 -21.11 8.62
CA LEU A 122 2.80 -19.82 8.70
C LEU A 122 3.64 -18.75 9.38
N TRP A 123 3.43 -17.50 8.96
CA TRP A 123 3.93 -16.33 9.67
C TRP A 123 2.87 -15.82 10.64
N THR A 124 3.25 -15.60 11.89
CA THR A 124 2.47 -14.84 12.88
C THR A 124 3.07 -13.45 13.01
N LEU A 125 2.29 -12.43 12.67
CA LEU A 125 2.66 -11.03 12.84
C LEU A 125 2.04 -10.51 14.13
N ALA A 126 2.72 -9.60 14.81
CA ALA A 126 2.16 -8.82 15.90
C ALA A 126 2.27 -7.33 15.59
N SER A 127 1.25 -6.56 15.93
CA SER A 127 1.26 -5.10 15.80
C SER A 127 1.37 -4.38 17.14
N ASP A 128 1.64 -3.08 17.07
CA ASP A 128 1.54 -2.14 18.20
C ASP A 128 0.13 -2.07 18.81
N GLU A 129 -0.90 -2.24 18.00
CA GLU A 129 -2.31 -2.29 18.41
C GLU A 129 -2.77 -3.68 18.92
N GLY A 130 -1.89 -4.68 18.95
CA GLY A 130 -2.19 -6.00 19.48
C GLY A 130 -2.96 -6.94 18.54
N LEU A 131 -2.77 -6.81 17.22
CA LEU A 131 -3.03 -7.91 16.28
C LEU A 131 -2.21 -9.15 16.65
#